data_AF-A0A401M2C8-F1
#
_entry.id   AF-A0A401M2C8-F1
#
_cell.length_a   1.000
_cell.length_b   1.000
_cell.length_c   1.000
_cell.angle_alpha   90.00
_cell.angle_beta   90.00
_cell.angle_gamma   90.00
#
_symmetry.space_group_name_H-M   'P 1'
#
loop_
_entity.id
_entity.type
_entity.pdbx_description
1 polymer ?
#
loop_
_entity_poly.entity_id
_entity_poly.type
_entity_poly.pdbx_seq_one_letter_code
_entity_poly.pdbx_strand_id
1 'polypeptide(L)' 'MPTWIDETLAVGLPGLTGFARGLTGYLDAVTAGLTLRWSSGGTEGAVNRVTKIKREPYGRAEFELLRKMVLLQ' A
#
# COMPACT_ATOMS: atom_id res chain seq x y z
N MET A 1 13.47 16.43 9.10
CA MET A 1 12.42 15.99 8.15
C MET A 1 12.78 16.53 6.77
N PRO A 2 12.42 15.88 5.66
CA PRO A 2 12.53 16.49 4.34
C PRO A 2 11.83 17.86 4.36
N THR A 3 12.54 18.94 3.99
CA THR A 3 12.07 20.33 4.17
C THR A 3 10.69 20.59 3.57
N TRP A 4 10.38 19.93 2.45
CA TRP A 4 9.10 20.05 1.77
C TRP A 4 7.90 19.56 2.61
N ILE A 5 8.10 18.58 3.50
CA ILE A 5 7.02 18.07 4.38
C ILE A 5 6.64 19.16 5.37
N ASP A 6 7.63 19.77 6.02
CA ASP A 6 7.42 20.83 7.01
C ASP A 6 6.79 22.07 6.35
N GLU A 7 7.25 22.44 5.15
CA GLU A 7 6.65 23.51 4.35
C GLU A 7 5.19 23.21 3.99
N THR A 8 4.88 21.99 3.55
CA THR A 8 3.51 21.58 3.18
C THR A 8 2.56 21.64 4.39
N LEU A 9 3.06 21.23 5.57
CA LEU A 9 2.30 21.29 6.82
C LEU A 9 2.10 22.74 7.30
N ALA A 10 3.11 23.60 7.14
CA ALA A 10 3.04 25.00 7.51
C ALA A 10 2.10 25.81 6.62
N VAL A 11 2.10 25.54 5.30
CA VAL A 11 1.21 26.22 4.34
C VAL A 11 -0.23 25.69 4.44
N GLY A 12 -0.43 24.46 4.94
CA GLY A 12 -1.77 23.92 5.21
C GLY A 12 -2.59 23.65 3.95
N LEU A 13 -1.93 23.23 2.86
CA LEU A 13 -2.60 22.95 1.58
C LEU A 13 -3.64 21.82 1.73
N PRO A 14 -4.93 22.07 1.40
CA PRO A 14 -5.96 21.04 1.41
C PRO A 14 -5.58 19.86 0.51
N GLY A 15 -5.78 18.63 0.98
CA GLY A 15 -5.40 17.40 0.27
C GLY A 15 -3.95 16.96 0.50
N LEU A 16 -2.99 17.88 0.51
CA LEU A 16 -1.57 17.56 0.73
C LEU A 16 -1.19 17.44 2.22
N THR A 17 -1.86 18.19 3.09
CA THR A 17 -1.59 18.16 4.54
C THR A 17 -1.80 16.76 5.14
N GLY A 18 -2.85 16.04 4.70
CA GLY A 18 -3.12 14.67 5.16
C GLY A 18 -2.03 13.69 4.71
N PHE A 19 -1.59 13.81 3.45
CA PHE A 19 -0.50 13.02 2.91
C PHE A 19 0.81 13.28 3.65
N ALA A 20 1.18 14.54 3.87
CA ALA A 20 2.40 14.94 4.57
C ALA A 20 2.43 14.39 6.01
N ARG A 21 1.32 14.50 6.75
CA ARG A 21 1.19 13.93 8.11
C ARG A 21 1.34 12.41 8.12
N GLY A 22 0.69 11.73 7.17
CA GLY A 22 0.80 10.29 7.04
C GLY A 22 2.24 9.86 6.77
N LEU A 23 2.92 10.56 5.85
CA LEU A 23 4.29 10.24 5.46
C LEU A 23 5.29 10.36 6.61
N THR A 24 5.10 11.31 7.53
CA THR A 24 5.97 11.47 8.72
C THR A 24 6.14 10.16 9.50
N GLY A 25 5.09 9.35 9.63
CA GLY A 25 5.13 8.06 10.33
C GLY A 25 5.78 6.92 9.53
N TYR A 26 6.01 7.10 8.23
CA TYR A 26 6.55 6.07 7.33
C TYR A 26 7.92 6.42 6.75
N LEU A 27 8.55 7.51 7.21
CA LEU A 27 9.82 7.98 6.64
C LEU A 27 10.91 6.91 6.68
N ASP A 28 11.08 6.20 7.80
CA ASP A 28 12.07 5.13 7.92
C ASP A 28 11.83 4.01 6.90
N ALA A 29 10.57 3.62 6.71
CA ALA A 29 10.20 2.59 5.74
C ALA A 29 10.43 3.05 4.30
N VAL A 30 10.11 4.30 3.98
CA VAL A 30 10.34 4.89 2.65
C VAL A 30 11.83 5.02 2.36
N THR A 31 12.62 5.52 3.32
CA THR A 31 14.08 5.60 3.20
C THR A 31 14.68 4.21 3.02
N ALA A 32 14.25 3.22 3.81
CA ALA A 32 14.70 1.84 3.65
C ALA A 32 14.34 1.28 2.25
N GLY A 33 13.13 1.52 1.76
CA GLY A 33 12.70 1.08 0.43
C GLY A 33 13.47 1.70 -0.74
N LEU A 34 14.04 2.89 -0.56
CA LEU A 34 14.85 3.58 -1.57
C LEU A 34 16.36 3.29 -1.47
N THR A 35 16.85 2.84 -0.31
CA THR A 35 18.28 2.67 -0.04
C THR A 35 18.71 1.22 0.02
N LEU A 36 17.83 0.33 0.46
CA LEU A 36 18.11 -1.10 0.53
C LEU A 36 17.82 -1.78 -0.80
N ARG A 37 18.60 -2.82 -1.10
CA ARG A 37 18.39 -3.71 -2.26
C ARG A 37 17.14 -4.58 -2.17
N TRP A 38 16.44 -4.57 -1.04
CA TRP A 38 15.29 -5.41 -0.76
C TRP A 38 14.00 -4.68 -1.12
N SER A 39 13.05 -5.36 -1.74
CA SER A 39 11.76 -4.78 -2.12
C SER A 39 10.59 -5.61 -1.60
N SER A 40 9.46 -4.94 -1.37
CA SER A 40 8.17 -5.54 -1.02
C SER A 40 7.45 -6.15 -2.22
N GLY A 41 8.00 -6.06 -3.44
CA GLY A 41 7.30 -6.37 -4.69
C GLY A 41 6.74 -7.80 -4.77
N GLY A 42 7.43 -8.79 -4.22
CA GLY A 42 6.91 -10.17 -4.14
C GLY A 42 5.67 -10.28 -3.25
N THR A 43 5.68 -9.59 -2.10
CA THR A 43 4.56 -9.56 -1.16
C THR A 43 3.39 -8.76 -1.74
N GLU A 44 3.66 -7.61 -2.33
CA GLU A 44 2.65 -6.78 -3.00
C GLU A 44 2.00 -7.52 -4.18
N GLY A 45 2.79 -8.28 -4.96
CA GLY A 45 2.30 -9.12 -6.03
C GLY A 45 1.35 -10.21 -5.53
N ALA A 46 1.71 -10.89 -4.43
CA ALA A 46 0.85 -11.89 -3.80
C ALA A 46 -0.47 -11.27 -3.29
N VAL A 47 -0.41 -10.11 -2.63
CA VAL A 47 -1.60 -9.37 -2.17
C VAL A 47 -2.48 -8.93 -3.34
N ASN A 48 -1.87 -8.43 -4.42
CA ASN A 48 -2.60 -8.03 -5.62
C ASN A 48 -3.30 -9.22 -6.28
N ARG A 49 -2.64 -10.37 -6.39
CA ARG A 49 -3.23 -11.62 -6.90
C ARG A 49 -4.44 -12.03 -6.09
N VAL A 50 -4.32 -12.09 -4.75
CA VAL A 50 -5.45 -12.44 -3.86
C VAL A 50 -6.58 -11.41 -3.97
N THR A 51 -6.25 -10.12 -4.05
CA THR A 51 -7.23 -9.05 -4.22
C THR A 51 -7.98 -9.17 -5.55
N LYS A 52 -7.28 -9.53 -6.63
CA LYS A 52 -7.88 -9.80 -7.93
C LYS A 52 -8.87 -10.97 -7.84
N ILE A 53 -8.46 -12.11 -7.27
CA ILE A 53 -9.32 -13.29 -7.07
C ILE A 53 -10.57 -12.93 -6.27
N LYS A 54 -10.43 -12.16 -5.19
CA LYS A 54 -11.56 -11.71 -4.36
C LYS A 54 -12.55 -10.83 -5.14
N ARG A 55 -12.07 -10.04 -6.10
CA ARG A 55 -12.90 -9.12 -6.92
C ARG A 55 -13.56 -9.80 -8.11
N GLU A 56 -12.95 -10.83 -8.68
CA GLU A 56 -13.45 -11.57 -9.85
C GLU A 56 -14.89 -12.09 -9.71
N PRO A 57 -15.34 -12.67 -8.58
CA PRO A 57 -16.72 -13.10 -8.41
C PRO A 57 -17.68 -11.94 -8.07
N TYR A 58 -17.24 -10.68 -8.18
CA TYR A 58 -18.03 -9.48 -7.84
C TYR A 58 -18.64 -9.53 -6.43
N GLY A 59 -17.91 -10.09 -5.48
CA GLY A 59 -18.36 -10.24 -4.09
C GLY A 59 -19.40 -11.33 -3.84
N ARG A 60 -19.67 -12.20 -4.82
CA ARG A 60 -20.69 -13.27 -4.72
C ARG A 60 -20.13 -14.63 -4.32
N ALA A 61 -18.82 -14.74 -4.10
CA ALA A 61 -18.18 -15.98 -3.66
C ALA A 61 -17.99 -15.98 -2.13
N GLU A 62 -18.41 -17.06 -1.49
CA GLU A 62 -18.09 -17.32 -0.08
C GLU A 62 -16.64 -17.78 0.10
N PHE A 63 -16.17 -17.83 1.34
CA PHE A 63 -14.78 -18.12 1.68
C PHE A 63 -14.27 -19.44 1.07
N GLU A 64 -15.06 -20.52 1.11
CA GLU A 64 -14.66 -21.82 0.56
C GLU A 64 -14.40 -21.76 -0.95
N LEU A 65 -15.21 -20.99 -1.68
CA LEU A 65 -15.00 -20.79 -3.10
C LEU A 65 -13.76 -19.93 -3.37
N LEU A 66 -13.59 -18.82 -2.64
CA LEU A 66 -12.39 -17.98 -2.72
C LEU A 66 -11.12 -18.76 -2.41
N ARG A 67 -11.14 -19.61 -1.39
CA ARG A 67 -10.01 -20.49 -1.02
C ARG A 67 -9.66 -21.44 -2.16
N LYS A 68 -10.65 -22.09 -2.79
CA LYS A 68 -10.42 -22.95 -3.96
C LYS A 68 -9.81 -22.15 -5.13
N MET A 69 -10.33 -20.95 -5.41
CA MET A 69 -9.78 -20.09 -6.47
C MET A 69 -8.32 -19.70 -6.21
N VAL A 70 -7.92 -19.44 -4.95
CA VAL A 70 -6.52 -19.17 -4.60
C VAL A 70 -5.62 -20.39 -4.78
N LEU A 71 -6.08 -21.57 -4.39
CA LEU A 71 -5.30 -22.82 -4.41
C LEU A 71 -5.15 -23.43 -5.81
N LEU A 72 -6.05 -23.11 -6.74
CA LEU A 72 -6.10 -23.67 -8.10
C LEU A 72 -5.43 -22.80 -9.16
N GLN A 73 -4.89 -21.63 -8.80
CA GLN A 73 -4.17 -20.75 -9.70
C GLN A 73 -2.67 -21.00 -9.75
#